data_AF-A0A820H529-F1
#
_entry.id   AF-A0A820H529-F1
#
_cell.length_a   1.000
_cell.length_b   1.000
_cell.length_c   1.000
_cell.angle_alpha   90.00
_cell.angle_beta   90.00
_cell.angle_gamma   90.00
#
_symmetry.space_group_name_H-M   'P 1'
#
loop_
_entity.id
_entity.type
_entity.pdbx_description
1 polymer ?
#
loop_
_entity_poly.entity_id
_entity_poly.type
_entity_poly.pdbx_seq_one_letter_code
_entity_poly.pdbx_strand_id
1 'polypeptide(L)'
;MQQRGWTQDGLIISVIPDPHYKYYAILVPLPSSATLYTDVSTKMKSIPSVQIVSIEEIQNPYLEETYEGMKKLITKQCPNQNPNERELFYGTKNAEIQRITEDGYDDRYFNKD
;
A
#
# COMPACT_ATOMS: atom_id res chain seq x y z
N MET A 1 21.72 23.53 -16.26
CA MET A 1 21.32 22.22 -15.69
C MET A 1 22.28 21.17 -16.24
N GLN A 2 23.11 20.55 -15.40
CA GLN A 2 23.93 19.41 -15.82
C GLN A 2 23.06 18.16 -15.86
N GLN A 3 22.93 17.53 -17.04
CA GLN A 3 22.33 16.20 -17.16
C GLN A 3 23.27 15.20 -16.49
N ARG A 4 22.79 14.48 -15.47
CA ARG A 4 23.57 13.41 -14.84
C ARG A 4 23.64 12.24 -15.82
N GLY A 5 24.85 11.93 -16.29
CA GLY A 5 25.14 10.90 -17.31
C GLY A 5 25.01 9.47 -16.80
N TRP A 6 23.85 9.13 -16.23
CA TRP A 6 23.55 7.74 -15.87
C TRP A 6 23.18 6.96 -17.14
N THR A 7 23.92 5.88 -17.40
CA THR A 7 23.59 4.86 -18.39
C THR A 7 23.15 3.60 -17.66
N GLN A 8 21.95 3.11 -17.95
CA GLN A 8 21.48 1.83 -17.44
C GLN A 8 22.31 0.71 -18.09
N ASP A 9 22.97 -0.10 -17.28
CA ASP A 9 23.77 -1.22 -17.74
C ASP A 9 23.07 -2.53 -17.35
N GLY A 10 22.81 -3.39 -18.34
CA GLY A 10 22.11 -4.67 -18.17
C GLY A 10 20.68 -4.73 -18.74
N LEU A 11 20.12 -5.94 -18.76
CA LEU A 11 18.76 -6.21 -19.25
C LEU A 11 17.72 -5.51 -18.37
N ILE A 12 16.72 -4.89 -19.00
CA ILE A 12 15.51 -4.44 -18.30
C ILE A 12 14.79 -5.71 -17.83
N ILE A 13 14.93 -6.03 -16.55
CA ILE A 13 14.14 -7.06 -15.89
C ILE A 13 12.80 -6.45 -15.51
N SER A 14 11.72 -6.95 -16.10
CA SER A 14 10.38 -6.68 -15.58
C SER A 14 10.30 -7.30 -14.19
N VAL A 15 10.21 -6.45 -13.18
CA VAL A 15 9.97 -6.88 -11.79
C VAL A 15 8.51 -7.29 -11.57
N ILE A 16 7.67 -7.10 -12.59
CA ILE A 16 6.27 -7.48 -12.62
C ILE A 16 6.15 -8.81 -13.39
N PRO A 17 5.68 -9.89 -12.73
CA PRO A 17 5.40 -11.17 -13.38
C PRO A 17 4.35 -11.03 -14.48
N ASP A 18 4.62 -11.61 -15.66
CA ASP A 18 3.67 -11.71 -16.77
C ASP A 18 3.52 -13.20 -17.17
N PRO A 19 2.31 -13.81 -17.06
CA PRO A 19 1.07 -13.19 -16.61
C PRO A 19 1.09 -12.87 -15.11
N HIS A 20 0.40 -11.78 -14.73
CA HIS A 20 0.20 -11.42 -13.34
C HIS A 20 -0.37 -12.61 -12.55
N TYR A 21 0.18 -12.88 -11.36
CA TYR A 21 -0.35 -13.89 -10.46
C TYR A 21 -1.83 -13.62 -10.18
N LYS A 22 -2.70 -14.62 -10.40
CA LYS A 22 -4.14 -14.50 -10.15
C LYS A 22 -4.45 -14.60 -8.65
N TYR A 23 -4.07 -13.57 -7.90
CA TYR A 23 -4.68 -13.28 -6.61
C TYR A 23 -5.69 -12.17 -6.87
N TYR A 24 -6.98 -12.46 -6.67
CA TYR A 24 -8.03 -11.47 -6.83
C TYR A 24 -7.93 -10.48 -5.67
N ALA A 25 -7.17 -9.42 -5.84
CA ALA A 25 -7.28 -8.26 -4.99
C ALA A 25 -8.63 -7.59 -5.28
N ILE A 26 -9.45 -7.38 -4.26
CA ILE A 26 -10.76 -6.75 -4.42
C ILE A 26 -10.90 -5.57 -3.46
N LEU A 27 -11.56 -4.52 -3.95
CA LEU A 27 -12.04 -3.42 -3.13
C LEU A 27 -13.46 -3.74 -2.70
N VAL A 28 -13.68 -3.84 -1.39
CA VAL A 28 -14.99 -4.13 -0.82
C VAL A 28 -15.49 -2.86 -0.12
N PRO A 29 -16.67 -2.32 -0.52
CA PRO A 29 -17.28 -1.21 0.18
C PRO A 29 -17.45 -1.52 1.66
N LEU A 30 -16.84 -0.71 2.52
CA LEU A 30 -16.86 -0.93 3.94
C LEU A 30 -18.18 -0.39 4.53
N PRO A 31 -19.01 -1.23 5.19
CA PRO A 31 -20.28 -0.77 5.75
C PRO A 31 -20.05 0.27 6.85
N SER A 32 -20.89 1.31 6.92
CA SER A 32 -20.78 2.35 7.95
C SER A 32 -20.98 1.84 9.38
N SER A 33 -21.55 0.64 9.53
CA SER A 33 -21.70 -0.06 10.81
C SER A 33 -20.45 -0.81 11.26
N ALA A 34 -19.44 -0.96 10.39
CA ALA A 34 -18.20 -1.65 10.74
C ALA A 34 -17.33 -0.80 11.68
N THR A 35 -16.66 -1.46 12.63
CA THR A 35 -15.72 -0.79 13.54
C THR A 35 -14.61 -0.08 12.76
N LEU A 36 -14.02 -0.78 11.78
CA LEU A 36 -12.97 -0.22 10.92
C LEU A 36 -13.43 1.05 10.19
N TYR A 37 -14.69 1.11 9.75
CA TYR A 37 -15.24 2.32 9.12
C TYR A 37 -15.23 3.49 10.11
N THR A 38 -15.68 3.24 11.34
CA THR A 38 -15.72 4.26 12.39
C THR A 38 -14.31 4.75 12.73
N ASP A 39 -13.34 3.84 12.81
CA ASP A 39 -11.95 4.17 13.13
C ASP A 39 -11.31 5.01 12.02
N VAL A 40 -11.37 4.56 10.77
CA VAL A 40 -10.80 5.29 9.61
C VAL A 40 -11.50 6.64 9.43
N SER A 41 -12.84 6.68 9.50
CA SER A 41 -13.58 7.93 9.34
C SER A 41 -13.28 8.95 10.43
N THR A 42 -13.07 8.50 11.68
CA THR A 42 -12.69 9.38 12.79
C THR A 42 -11.30 9.98 12.58
N LYS A 43 -10.33 9.17 12.14
CA LYS A 43 -8.97 9.66 11.84
C LYS A 43 -8.97 10.62 10.66
N MET A 44 -9.74 10.34 9.60
CA MET A 44 -9.86 11.22 8.43
C MET A 44 -10.56 12.55 8.75
N LYS A 45 -11.55 12.56 9.65
CA LYS A 45 -12.22 13.80 10.10
C LYS A 45 -11.28 14.79 10.80
N SER A 46 -10.10 14.35 11.25
CA SER A 46 -9.08 15.25 11.79
C SER A 46 -8.46 16.16 10.72
N ILE A 47 -8.62 15.82 9.44
CA ILE A 47 -8.13 16.60 8.30
C ILE A 47 -9.22 17.60 7.89
N PRO A 48 -9.01 18.92 8.07
CA PRO A 48 -10.01 19.91 7.69
C PRO A 48 -10.33 19.86 6.20
N SER A 49 -11.59 20.09 5.84
CA SER A 49 -12.05 20.21 4.43
C SER A 49 -12.05 18.91 3.61
N VAL A 50 -11.79 17.74 4.22
CA VAL A 50 -11.97 16.45 3.54
C VAL A 50 -13.38 15.92 3.77
N GLN A 51 -14.11 15.73 2.68
CA GLN A 51 -15.38 14.99 2.69
C GLN A 51 -15.13 13.55 2.24
N ILE A 52 -15.50 12.59 3.10
CA ILE A 52 -15.42 11.16 2.77
C ILE A 52 -16.58 10.82 1.84
N VAL A 53 -16.27 10.34 0.63
CA VAL A 53 -17.26 9.87 -0.36
C VAL A 53 -17.53 8.38 -0.18
N SER A 54 -16.47 7.58 -0.01
CA SER A 54 -16.52 6.15 0.26
C SER A 54 -15.32 5.73 1.11
N ILE A 55 -15.44 4.58 1.76
CA ILE A 55 -14.34 3.85 2.36
C ILE A 55 -14.45 2.42 1.85
N GLU A 56 -13.36 1.90 1.29
CA GLU A 56 -13.27 0.55 0.74
C GLU A 56 -12.14 -0.18 1.45
N GLU A 57 -12.39 -1.44 1.82
CA GLU A 57 -11.37 -2.33 2.35
C GLU A 57 -10.63 -3.01 1.20
N ILE A 58 -9.30 -2.98 1.26
CA ILE A 58 -8.45 -3.76 0.36
C ILE A 58 -8.40 -5.18 0.89
N GLN A 59 -8.92 -6.13 0.13
CA GLN A 59 -8.77 -7.55 0.42
C GLN A 59 -7.77 -8.14 -0.58
N ASN A 60 -6.52 -8.25 -0.15
CA ASN A 60 -5.45 -8.88 -0.91
C ASN A 60 -4.70 -9.88 -0.01
N PRO A 61 -5.01 -11.18 -0.09
CA PRO A 61 -4.44 -12.18 0.82
C PRO A 61 -2.93 -12.35 0.66
N TYR A 62 -2.38 -12.06 -0.54
CA TYR A 62 -0.94 -12.17 -0.78
C TYR A 62 -0.17 -11.06 -0.07
N LEU A 63 -0.66 -9.81 -0.15
CA LEU A 63 -0.05 -8.69 0.56
C LEU A 63 -0.21 -8.85 2.07
N GLU A 64 -1.36 -9.34 2.53
CA GLU A 64 -1.60 -9.62 3.95
C GLU A 64 -0.64 -10.69 4.49
N GLU A 65 -0.49 -11.82 3.80
CA GLU A 65 0.43 -12.89 4.20
C GLU A 65 1.89 -12.39 4.22
N THR A 66 2.29 -11.63 3.20
CA THR A 66 3.63 -11.04 3.11
C THR A 66 3.89 -10.07 4.26
N TYR A 67 2.92 -9.21 4.56
CA TYR A 67 2.99 -8.25 5.66
C TYR A 67 3.12 -8.95 7.02
N GLU A 68 2.24 -9.91 7.31
CA GLU A 68 2.25 -10.65 8.57
C GLU A 68 3.50 -11.52 8.73
N GLY A 69 4.03 -12.07 7.64
CA GLY A 69 5.32 -12.75 7.61
C GLY A 69 6.47 -11.83 8.03
N MET A 70 6.57 -10.65 7.41
CA MET A 70 7.60 -9.66 7.73
C MET A 70 7.47 -9.13 9.16
N LYS A 71 6.25 -8.83 9.61
CA LYS A 71 5.95 -8.39 10.98
C LYS A 71 6.43 -9.40 12.01
N LYS A 72 6.23 -10.70 11.78
CA LYS A 72 6.75 -11.78 12.66
C LYS A 72 8.27 -11.82 12.68
N LEU A 73 8.93 -11.59 11.53
CA LEU A 73 10.40 -11.55 11.46
C LEU A 73 10.96 -10.34 12.23
N ILE A 74 10.40 -9.14 12.01
CA ILE A 74 10.80 -7.91 12.70
C ILE A 74 10.56 -8.03 14.20
N THR A 75 9.41 -8.56 14.61
CA THR A 75 9.08 -8.81 16.02
C THR A 75 10.16 -9.62 16.74
N LYS A 76 10.73 -10.65 16.08
CA LYS A 76 11.81 -11.46 16.66
C LYS A 76 13.14 -10.71 16.80
N GLN A 77 13.33 -9.64 16.03
CA GLN A 77 14.56 -8.85 15.99
C GLN A 77 14.48 -7.60 16.88
N CYS A 78 13.28 -7.15 17.25
CA CYS A 78 13.08 -5.95 18.06
C CYS A 78 13.16 -6.23 19.58
N PRO A 79 13.76 -5.31 20.38
CA PRO A 79 13.67 -5.35 21.83
C PRO A 79 12.20 -5.40 22.29
N ASN A 80 11.92 -6.21 23.31
CA ASN A 80 10.57 -6.40 23.87
C ASN A 80 9.53 -6.91 22.86
N GLN A 81 9.95 -7.49 21.73
CA GLN A 81 9.04 -8.05 20.72
C GLN A 81 8.04 -7.03 20.17
N ASN A 82 8.44 -5.75 20.06
CA ASN A 82 7.58 -4.70 19.55
C ASN A 82 8.07 -4.22 18.17
N PRO A 83 7.36 -4.55 17.07
CA PRO A 83 7.72 -4.10 15.73
C PRO A 83 7.38 -2.63 15.46
N ASN A 84 6.77 -1.90 16.41
CA ASN A 84 6.34 -0.50 16.28
C ASN A 84 5.42 -0.28 15.06
N GLU A 85 4.44 -1.17 14.90
CA GLU A 85 3.38 -1.07 13.89
C GLU A 85 2.55 0.20 14.09
N ARG A 86 2.24 0.90 12.99
CA ARG A 86 1.47 2.14 12.98
C ARG A 86 0.56 2.19 11.77
N GLU A 87 -0.64 2.69 11.98
CA GLU A 87 -1.56 3.05 10.90
C GLU A 87 -1.24 4.47 10.43
N LEU A 88 -0.83 4.60 9.17
CA LEU A 88 -0.43 5.87 8.55
C LEU A 88 -1.25 6.12 7.28
N PHE A 89 -1.37 7.39 6.89
CA PHE A 89 -2.06 7.78 5.66
C PHE A 89 -1.08 7.93 4.49
N TYR A 90 -1.49 7.45 3.31
CA TYR A 90 -0.77 7.63 2.05
C TYR A 90 -1.72 8.17 0.98
N GLY A 91 -1.45 9.37 0.48
CA GLY A 91 -2.21 10.00 -0.60
C GLY A 91 -1.64 9.65 -1.98
N THR A 92 -2.49 9.32 -2.95
CA THR A 92 -2.08 8.93 -4.30
C THR A 92 -3.05 9.41 -5.39
N LYS A 93 -2.66 9.29 -6.66
CA LYS A 93 -3.52 9.56 -7.83
C LYS A 93 -4.44 8.37 -8.09
N ASN A 94 -5.63 8.61 -8.66
CA ASN A 94 -6.61 7.57 -8.98
C ASN A 94 -6.02 6.44 -9.85
N ALA A 95 -5.17 6.78 -10.82
CA ALA A 95 -4.53 5.81 -11.72
C ALA A 95 -3.67 4.75 -11.01
N GLU A 96 -3.21 5.03 -9.79
CA GLU A 96 -2.37 4.09 -9.01
C GLU A 96 -3.19 3.20 -8.07
N ILE A 97 -4.51 3.42 -7.93
CA ILE A 97 -5.34 2.65 -6.98
C ILE A 97 -5.25 1.16 -7.28
N GLN A 98 -5.48 0.75 -8.53
CA GLN A 98 -5.44 -0.66 -8.93
C GLN A 98 -4.08 -1.28 -8.63
N ARG A 99 -2.99 -0.61 -9.00
CA ARG A 99 -1.62 -1.09 -8.77
C ARG A 99 -1.31 -1.25 -7.29
N ILE A 100 -1.68 -0.27 -6.47
CA ILE A 100 -1.46 -0.35 -5.02
C ILE A 100 -2.29 -1.49 -4.41
N THR A 101 -3.52 -1.68 -4.88
CA THR A 101 -4.39 -2.76 -4.44
C THR A 101 -3.82 -4.15 -4.81
N GLU A 102 -3.24 -4.31 -6.00
CA GLU A 102 -2.72 -5.58 -6.50
C GLU A 102 -1.30 -5.89 -6.00
N ASP A 103 -0.40 -4.91 -6.09
CA ASP A 103 1.05 -5.08 -5.91
C ASP A 103 1.60 -4.42 -4.63
N GLY A 104 0.78 -3.62 -3.94
CA GLY A 104 1.20 -2.85 -2.78
C GLY A 104 1.94 -1.55 -3.14
N TYR A 105 2.65 -0.98 -2.17
CA TYR A 105 3.42 0.24 -2.39
C TYR A 105 4.83 -0.07 -2.92
N ASP A 106 5.23 0.63 -3.98
CA ASP A 106 6.56 0.53 -4.58
C ASP A 106 7.17 1.92 -4.77
N ASP A 107 8.19 2.21 -3.96
CA ASP A 107 8.86 3.51 -3.92
C ASP A 107 9.67 3.83 -5.17
N ARG A 108 9.89 2.87 -6.08
CA ARG A 108 10.59 3.09 -7.35
C ARG A 108 9.75 3.86 -8.36
N TYR A 109 8.45 3.97 -8.15
CA TYR A 109 7.51 4.63 -9.07
C TYR A 109 7.27 6.11 -8.76
N PHE A 110 8.01 6.72 -7.84
CA PHE A 110 7.81 8.11 -7.40
C PHE A 110 8.03 9.22 -8.46
N ASN A 111 8.54 8.87 -9.66
CA ASN A 111 8.98 9.83 -10.69
C ASN A 111 8.45 9.56 -12.11
N LYS A 112 7.45 8.71 -12.30
CA LYS A 112 6.88 8.48 -13.64
C LYS A 112 5.72 9.43 -13.91
N ASP A 113 6.06 10.71 -14.10
CA ASP A 113 5.23 11.70 -14.81
C ASP A 113 6.00 12.19 -16.05
#